data_AF-A0A1B2DXS3-F1
#
_entry.id   AF-A0A1B2DXS3-F1
#
_cell.length_a   1.000
_cell.length_b   1.000
_cell.length_c   1.000
_cell.angle_alpha   90.00
_cell.angle_beta   90.00
_cell.angle_gamma   90.00
#
_symmetry.space_group_name_H-M   'P 1'
#
loop_
_entity.id
_entity.type
_entity.pdbx_description
1 polymer ?
#
loop_
_entity_poly.entity_id
_entity_poly.type
_entity_poly.pdbx_seq_one_letter_code
_entity_poly.pdbx_strand_id
1 'polypeptide(L)' 'MTTEAIFQTQLIQKAWEDPSFKAKLVSDPKSAIKEVLGVRIPDHIEVRTLEEQPNELYLVIPPNPAGVIKSEAKERAIW' A
#
# COMPACT_ATOMS: atom_id res chain seq x y z
N MET A 1 -14.16 7.17 7.91
CA MET A 1 -13.25 6.10 7.45
C MET A 1 -12.28 6.74 6.46
N THR A 2 -10.97 6.68 6.71
CA THR A 2 -9.98 7.37 5.85
C THR A 2 -9.88 6.65 4.51
N THR A 3 -9.82 7.40 3.41
CA THR A 3 -9.82 6.88 2.04
C THR A 3 -8.73 5.83 1.79
N GLU A 4 -7.55 5.98 2.40
CA GLU A 4 -6.43 5.01 2.32
C GLU A 4 -6.79 3.60 2.82
N ALA A 5 -7.48 3.50 3.96
CA ALA A 5 -7.86 2.21 4.53
C ALA A 5 -8.88 1.49 3.64
N ILE A 6 -9.75 2.25 2.97
CA ILE A 6 -10.72 1.71 2.00
C ILE A 6 -9.97 1.14 0.78
N PHE A 7 -8.96 1.86 0.28
CA PHE A 7 -8.14 1.40 -0.85
C PHE A 7 -7.37 0.11 -0.54
N GLN A 8 -6.71 0.04 0.62
CA GLN A 8 -5.98 -1.17 1.04
C GLN A 8 -6.93 -2.36 1.15
N THR A 9 -8.09 -2.16 1.77
CA THR A 9 -9.10 -3.20 1.95
C THR A 9 -9.63 -3.75 0.61
N GLN A 10 -9.88 -2.89 -0.38
CA GLN A 10 -10.32 -3.32 -1.70
C GLN A 10 -9.25 -4.12 -2.45
N LEU A 11 -7.99 -3.72 -2.33
CA LEU A 11 -6.86 -4.41 -2.97
C LEU A 11 -6.63 -5.80 -2.37
N ILE A 12 -6.72 -5.91 -1.04
CA ILE A 12 -6.60 -7.18 -0.31
C ILE A 12 -7.75 -8.12 -0.69
N GLN A 13 -8.99 -7.64 -0.71
CA GLN A 13 -10.14 -8.45 -1.14
C GLN A 13 -9.94 -8.98 -2.55
N LYS A 14 -9.54 -8.13 -3.50
CA LYS A 14 -9.30 -8.56 -4.88
C LYS A 14 -8.17 -9.58 -4.99
N ALA A 15 -7.13 -9.46 -4.17
CA ALA A 15 -6.04 -10.44 -4.10
C ALA A 15 -6.47 -11.78 -3.48
N TRP A 16 -7.49 -11.81 -2.63
CA TRP A 16 -8.07 -13.07 -2.15
C TRP A 16 -9.00 -13.72 -3.17
N GLU A 17 -9.76 -12.92 -3.93
CA GLU A 17 -10.67 -13.42 -4.97
C GLU A 17 -9.94 -13.88 -6.24
N ASP A 18 -8.83 -13.23 -6.60
CA ASP A 18 -8.06 -13.52 -7.81
C ASP A 18 -6.59 -13.83 -7.48
N PRO A 19 -6.21 -15.13 -7.48
CA PRO A 19 -4.83 -15.55 -7.25
C PRO A 19 -3.84 -15.03 -8.30
N SER A 20 -4.30 -14.79 -9.53
CA SER A 20 -3.46 -14.23 -10.60
C SER A 20 -3.19 -12.75 -10.33
N PHE A 21 -4.19 -12.03 -9.84
CA PHE A 21 -4.03 -10.66 -9.38
C PHE A 21 -3.06 -10.59 -8.20
N LYS A 22 -3.17 -11.50 -7.23
CA LYS A 22 -2.23 -11.60 -6.10
C LYS A 22 -0.78 -11.80 -6.56
N ALA A 23 -0.55 -12.75 -7.46
CA ALA A 23 0.78 -12.97 -8.02
C ALA A 23 1.32 -11.72 -8.75
N LYS A 24 0.45 -11.03 -9.50
CA LYS A 24 0.78 -9.77 -10.17
C LYS A 24 1.04 -8.63 -9.17
N LEU A 25 0.32 -8.57 -8.05
CA LEU A 25 0.53 -7.57 -7.02
C LEU A 25 1.88 -7.75 -6.31
N VAL A 26 2.33 -8.99 -6.16
CA VAL A 26 3.67 -9.31 -5.61
C VAL A 26 4.78 -9.00 -6.62
N SER A 27 4.58 -9.32 -7.90
CA SER A 27 5.61 -9.13 -8.94
C SER A 27 5.66 -7.71 -9.50
N ASP A 28 4.52 -7.04 -9.70
CA ASP A 28 4.39 -5.70 -10.24
C ASP A 28 3.21 -4.95 -9.58
N PRO A 29 3.40 -4.44 -8.35
CA PRO A 29 2.33 -3.78 -7.61
C PRO A 29 1.79 -2.53 -8.30
N LYS A 30 2.65 -1.80 -9.02
CA LYS A 30 2.25 -0.55 -9.72
C LYS A 30 1.22 -0.82 -10.79
N SER A 31 1.44 -1.85 -11.63
CA SER A 31 0.51 -2.21 -12.69
C SER A 31 -0.78 -2.79 -12.13
N ALA A 32 -0.70 -3.62 -11.08
CA ALA A 32 -1.87 -4.17 -10.40
C ALA A 32 -2.76 -3.06 -9.79
N ILE A 33 -2.15 -2.10 -9.08
CA ILE A 33 -2.86 -0.95 -8.51
C ILE A 33 -3.48 -0.08 -9.62
N LYS A 34 -2.74 0.18 -10.70
CA LYS A 34 -3.25 0.95 -11.85
C LYS A 34 -4.47 0.29 -12.50
N GLU A 35 -4.46 -1.03 -12.63
CA GLU A 35 -5.54 -1.80 -13.27
C GLU A 35 -6.83 -1.80 -12.43
N VAL A 36 -6.72 -1.87 -11.10
CA VAL A 36 -7.88 -1.94 -10.21
C VAL A 36 -8.37 -0.57 -9.78
N LEU A 37 -7.46 0.34 -9.45
CA LEU A 37 -7.80 1.64 -8.88
C LEU A 37 -7.67 2.79 -9.89
N GLY A 38 -7.09 2.55 -11.07
CA GLY A 38 -6.83 3.63 -12.05
C GLY A 38 -5.75 4.62 -11.60
N VAL A 39 -5.10 4.39 -10.46
CA VAL A 39 -4.11 5.30 -9.88
C VAL A 39 -2.74 5.02 -10.49
N ARG A 40 -2.08 6.06 -10.99
CA ARG A 40 -0.70 5.97 -11.47
C ARG A 40 0.26 6.39 -10.37
N ILE A 41 1.05 5.45 -9.88
CA ILE A 41 2.12 5.73 -8.93
C ILE A 41 3.31 6.32 -9.70
N PRO A 42 3.89 7.46 -9.24
CA PRO A 42 5.04 8.06 -9.89
C PRO A 42 6.24 7.11 -9.99
N ASP A 43 7.06 7.24 -11.03
CA ASP A 43 8.22 6.38 -11.26
C ASP A 43 9.28 6.49 -10.15
N HIS A 44 9.37 7.63 -9.46
CA HIS A 44 10.30 7.85 -8.35
C HIS A 44 9.90 7.14 -7.04
N ILE A 45 8.67 6.62 -6.94
CA ILE A 45 8.21 5.87 -5.76
C ILE A 45 8.37 4.39 -6.04
N GLU A 46 9.17 3.71 -5.23
CA GLU A 46 9.23 2.25 -5.24
C GLU A 46 8.10 1.67 -4.38
N VAL A 47 7.37 0.71 -4.92
CA VAL A 47 6.28 0.03 -4.21
C VAL A 47 6.68 -1.43 -4.08
N ARG A 48 6.69 -1.94 -2.85
CA ARG A 48 6.92 -3.35 -2.57
C ARG A 48 5.70 -3.92 -1.87
N THR A 49 5.26 -5.07 -2.34
CA THR A 49 4.21 -5.85 -1.68
C THR A 49 4.86 -6.90 -0.81
N LEU A 50 4.43 -6.97 0.44
CA LEU A 50 4.82 -8.02 1.37
C LEU A 50 3.58 -8.83 1.72
N GLU A 51 3.72 -10.15 1.69
CA GLU A 51 2.67 -11.06 2.11
C GLU A 51 2.91 -11.45 3.56
N GLU A 52 1.91 -11.20 4.41
CA GLU A 52 1.96 -11.61 5.80
C GLU A 52 1.68 -13.11 5.95
N GLN A 53 2.67 -13.86 6.45
CA GLN A 53 2.48 -15.24 6.87
C GLN A 53 1.93 -15.29 8.31
N PRO A 54 1.29 -16.40 8.74
CA PRO A 54 0.66 -16.51 10.07
C PRO A 54 1.58 -16.25 11.27
N ASN A 55 2.89 -16.27 11.07
CA ASN A 55 3.91 -16.10 12.09
C ASN A 55 4.83 -14.89 11.81
N GLU A 56 4.44 -14.00 10.90
CA GLU A 56 5.15 -12.79 10.55
C GLU A 56 4.27 -11.56 10.86
N LEU A 57 4.91 -10.47 11.28
CA LEU A 57 4.24 -9.19 11.48
C LEU A 57 5.07 -8.11 10.80
N TYR A 58 4.43 -7.33 9.93
CA TYR A 58 5.10 -6.23 9.24
C TYR A 58 4.78 -4.89 9.89
N LEU A 59 5.81 -4.14 10.30
CA LEU A 59 5.69 -2.77 10.81
C LEU A 59 6.21 -1.78 9.77
N VAL A 60 5.40 -0.77 9.45
CA VAL A 60 5.77 0.31 8.54
C VAL A 60 6.28 1.49 9.37
N ILE A 61 7.55 1.84 9.22
CA ILE A 61 8.14 3.04 9.82
C ILE A 61 8.27 4.10 8.72
N PRO A 62 7.58 5.25 8.83
CA PRO A 62 7.67 6.31 7.83
C PRO A 62 9.05 7.01 7.87
N PRO A 63 9.48 7.62 6.76
CA PRO A 63 10.72 8.40 6.73
C PRO A 63 10.64 9.56 7.73
N ASN A 64 11.79 9.94 8.30
CA ASN A 64 11.88 11.00 9.30
C ASN A 64 11.24 12.30 8.76
N PRO A 65 10.20 12.83 9.43
CA PRO A 65 9.48 14.02 8.96
C PRO A 65 10.36 15.25 8.82
N ALA A 66 11.50 15.33 9.51
CA ALA A 66 12.47 16.43 9.37
C ALA A 66 13.05 16.55 7.94
N GLY A 67 13.02 15.48 7.13
CA GLY A 67 13.45 15.50 5.73
C GLY A 67 12.33 15.66 4.70
N VAL A 68 11.05 15.63 5.10
CA VAL A 68 9.88 15.56 4.20
C VAL A 68 8.86 16.66 4.48
N ILE A 69 9.28 17.80 5.05
CA ILE A 69 8.38 18.94 5.24
C ILE A 69 8.15 19.66 3.90
N LYS A 70 7.15 19.16 3.16
CA LYS A 70 6.06 20.00 2.65
C LYS A 70 4.74 19.24 2.83
N SER A 71 4.06 19.59 3.94
CA SER A 71 2.59 19.66 4.11
C SER A 71 1.81 18.38 3.76
N GLU A 72 1.22 17.60 4.67
CA GLU A 72 0.35 17.98 5.77
C GLU A 72 0.23 16.76 6.72
N ALA A 73 1.25 16.52 7.55
CA ALA A 73 1.22 15.45 8.54
C ALA A 73 0.40 15.93 9.75
N LYS A 74 -0.93 15.78 9.66
CA LYS A 74 -1.76 15.80 10.86
C LYS A 74 -1.46 14.54 11.65
N GLU A 75 -0.67 14.71 12.70
CA GLU A 75 -0.39 13.78 13.79
C GLU A 75 -1.52 12.75 13.96
N ARG A 76 -1.27 11.51 13.53
CA ARG A 76 -2.09 10.36 13.89
C ARG A 76 -1.31 9.49 14.85
N ALA A 77 -1.16 9.97 16.08
CA ALA A 77 -1.00 9.10 17.23
C ALA A 77 -2.37 8.46 17.48
N ILE A 78 -2.47 7.15 17.27
CA ILE A 78 -3.65 6.34 17.52
C ILE A 78 -3.39 5.62 18.85
N TRP A 79 -4.19 5.93 19.87
CA TRP A 79 -4.50 5.00 20.96
C TRP A 79 -5.87 4.40 20.68
#